data_AF-A0A0H4W5V0-F1
#
_entry.id   AF-A0A0H4W5V0-F1
#
_cell.length_a   1.000
_cell.length_b   1.000
_cell.length_c   1.000
_cell.angle_alpha   90.00
_cell.angle_beta   90.00
_cell.angle_gamma   90.00
#
_symmetry.space_group_name_H-M   'P 1'
#
loop_
_entity.id
_entity.type
_entity.pdbx_description
1 polymer ?
#
loop_
_entity_poly.entity_id
_entity_poly.type
_entity_poly.pdbx_seq_one_letter_code
_entity_poly.pdbx_strand_id
1 'polypeptide(L)'
;MSIDFNQARTKHMFFKARVRGFLLGSEANPENFKAYLKELGSWVEALATRFHLETDEVMEANYLHNELTDKTNGLIKFWNSGKESEAKEKFLEIESTGEQFMDTLSRLEKRMVNR
;
A
#
# COMPACT_ATOMS: atom_id res chain seq x y z
N MET A 1 -2.67 -13.31 14.47
CA MET A 1 -2.15 -12.00 14.03
C MET A 1 -2.95 -10.92 14.75
N SER A 2 -2.29 -10.01 15.47
CA SER A 2 -2.94 -8.86 16.11
C SER A 2 -3.38 -7.87 15.03
N ILE A 3 -4.58 -7.29 15.14
CA ILE A 3 -5.03 -6.26 14.23
C ILE A 3 -4.58 -4.93 14.81
N ASP A 4 -3.49 -4.42 14.24
CA ASP A 4 -2.83 -3.19 14.67
C ASP A 4 -2.76 -2.23 13.48
N PHE A 5 -3.66 -1.24 13.48
CA PHE A 5 -3.69 -0.19 12.47
C PHE A 5 -2.41 0.66 12.50
N ASN A 6 -1.81 0.91 13.67
CA ASN A 6 -0.56 1.66 13.76
C ASN A 6 0.61 0.89 13.12
N GLN A 7 0.63 -0.43 13.25
CA GLN A 7 1.58 -1.26 12.51
C GLN A 7 1.38 -1.14 11.00
N ALA A 8 0.14 -1.21 10.50
CA ALA A 8 -0.15 -1.06 9.07
C ALA A 8 0.30 0.32 8.54
N ARG A 9 0.01 1.40 9.28
CA ARG A 9 0.44 2.77 8.97
C ARG A 9 1.97 2.90 8.93
N THR A 10 2.65 2.38 9.94
CA THR A 10 4.12 2.42 10.03
C THR A 10 4.74 1.71 8.85
N LYS A 11 4.26 0.51 8.52
CA LYS A 11 4.75 -0.24 7.36
C LYS A 11 4.48 0.51 6.03
N HIS A 12 3.35 1.21 5.91
CA HIS A 12 3.06 2.05 4.74
C HIS A 12 4.04 3.21 4.58
N MET A 13 4.42 3.87 5.68
CA MET A 13 5.46 4.91 5.63
C MET A 13 6.79 4.35 5.14
N PHE A 14 7.19 3.16 5.62
CA PHE A 14 8.41 2.49 5.13
C PHE A 14 8.33 2.12 3.65
N PHE A 15 7.16 1.68 3.18
CA PHE A 15 6.93 1.44 1.76
C PHE A 15 7.14 2.68 0.92
N LYS A 16 6.49 3.80 1.26
CA LYS A 16 6.66 5.08 0.54
C LYS A 16 8.14 5.51 0.51
N ALA A 17 8.82 5.41 1.65
CA ALA A 17 10.25 5.74 1.75
C ALA A 17 11.11 4.86 0.84
N ARG A 18 10.84 3.55 0.75
CA ARG A 18 11.57 2.62 -0.13
C ARG A 18 11.30 2.87 -1.61
N VAL A 19 10.04 3.09 -2.00
CA VAL A 19 9.70 3.41 -3.40
C VAL A 19 10.39 4.71 -3.83
N ARG A 20 10.39 5.73 -2.96
CA ARG A 20 11.13 6.97 -3.20
C ARG A 20 12.64 6.71 -3.31
N GLY A 21 13.21 5.91 -2.40
CA GLY A 21 14.62 5.53 -2.45
C GLY A 21 14.98 4.80 -3.75
N PHE A 22 14.08 3.97 -4.27
CA PHE A 22 14.26 3.27 -5.53
C PHE A 22 14.35 4.23 -6.71
N LEU A 23 13.49 5.24 -6.77
CA LEU A 23 13.57 6.31 -7.78
C LEU A 23 14.80 7.20 -7.65
N LEU A 24 15.36 7.34 -6.44
CA LEU A 24 16.58 8.11 -6.20
C LEU A 24 17.85 7.27 -6.40
N GLY A 25 17.72 5.99 -6.74
CA GLY A 25 18.84 5.04 -6.86
C GLY A 25 19.48 4.65 -5.53
N SER A 26 18.87 5.00 -4.38
CA SER A 26 19.36 4.63 -3.04
C SER A 26 18.82 3.29 -2.53
N GLU A 27 17.80 2.73 -3.18
CA GLU A 27 17.29 1.38 -2.96
C GLU A 27 17.36 0.63 -4.29
N ALA A 28 18.07 -0.49 -4.33
CA ALA A 28 18.33 -1.23 -5.56
C ALA A 28 17.38 -2.43 -5.74
N ASN A 29 16.76 -2.91 -4.66
CA ASN A 29 15.98 -4.14 -4.70
C ASN A 29 14.48 -3.88 -4.58
N PRO A 30 13.74 -3.95 -5.70
CA PRO A 30 12.29 -3.75 -5.69
C PRO A 30 11.51 -4.81 -4.90
N GLU A 31 12.11 -5.98 -4.64
CA GLU A 31 11.48 -7.03 -3.86
C GLU A 31 11.24 -6.61 -2.39
N ASN A 32 12.04 -5.66 -1.87
CA ASN A 32 11.89 -5.17 -0.50
C ASN A 32 10.54 -4.47 -0.25
N PHE A 33 10.03 -3.74 -1.24
CA PHE A 33 8.74 -3.05 -1.12
C PHE A 33 7.57 -3.86 -1.68
N LYS A 34 7.82 -4.86 -2.55
CA LYS A 34 6.80 -5.87 -2.91
C LYS A 34 6.45 -6.79 -1.74
N ALA A 35 7.44 -7.20 -0.94
CA ALA A 35 7.21 -7.99 0.26
C ALA A 35 6.26 -7.27 1.22
N TYR A 36 6.43 -5.96 1.39
CA TYR A 36 5.50 -5.13 2.15
C TYR A 36 4.08 -5.19 1.59
N LEU A 37 3.90 -5.00 0.28
CA LEU A 37 2.57 -5.02 -0.33
C LEU A 37 1.90 -6.37 -0.07
N LYS A 38 2.65 -7.47 -0.19
CA LYS A 38 2.13 -8.80 0.15
C LYS A 38 1.67 -8.90 1.60
N GLU A 39 2.48 -8.45 2.56
CA GLU A 39 2.12 -8.46 3.98
C GLU A 39 0.88 -7.59 4.27
N LEU A 40 0.76 -6.44 3.61
CA LEU A 40 -0.38 -5.55 3.76
C LEU A 40 -1.67 -6.20 3.23
N GLY A 41 -1.60 -6.84 2.06
CA GLY A 41 -2.74 -7.56 1.49
C GLY A 41 -3.25 -8.66 2.42
N SER A 42 -2.34 -9.50 2.92
CA SER A 42 -2.69 -10.53 3.92
C SER A 42 -3.29 -9.94 5.20
N TRP A 43 -2.86 -8.74 5.60
CA TRP A 43 -3.43 -8.06 6.76
C TRP A 43 -4.86 -7.57 6.51
N VAL A 44 -5.16 -7.01 5.32
CA VAL A 44 -6.52 -6.58 4.96
C VAL A 44 -7.46 -7.79 4.85
N GLU A 45 -7.02 -8.89 4.26
CA GLU A 45 -7.78 -10.14 4.20
C GLU A 45 -8.08 -10.72 5.59
N ALA A 46 -7.08 -10.70 6.49
CA ALA A 46 -7.25 -11.16 7.87
C ALA A 46 -8.23 -10.28 8.65
N LEU A 47 -8.21 -8.97 8.41
CA LEU A 47 -9.15 -8.00 9.00
C LEU A 47 -10.59 -8.30 8.56
N ALA A 48 -10.82 -8.48 7.26
CA ALA A 48 -12.12 -8.83 6.70
C ALA A 48 -12.68 -10.12 7.32
N THR A 49 -11.84 -11.15 7.38
CA THR A 49 -12.19 -12.48 7.90
C THR A 49 -12.52 -12.44 9.39
N ARG A 50 -11.65 -11.81 10.20
CA ARG A 50 -11.75 -11.84 11.66
C ARG A 50 -12.99 -11.13 12.19
N PHE A 51 -13.42 -10.07 11.54
CA PHE A 51 -14.56 -9.28 11.99
C PHE A 51 -15.83 -9.53 11.17
N HIS A 52 -15.82 -10.53 10.28
CA HIS A 52 -16.90 -10.80 9.34
C HIS A 52 -17.41 -9.51 8.66
N LEU A 53 -16.46 -8.65 8.26
CA LEU A 53 -16.76 -7.33 7.72
C LEU A 53 -16.90 -7.42 6.20
N GLU A 54 -18.14 -7.32 5.74
CA GLU A 54 -18.49 -6.93 4.38
C GLU A 54 -18.87 -5.45 4.41
N THR A 55 -17.90 -4.58 4.69
CA THR A 55 -18.12 -3.14 4.67
C THR A 55 -17.45 -2.50 3.48
N ASP A 56 -18.03 -1.38 3.03
CA ASP A 56 -17.49 -0.59 1.92
C ASP A 56 -16.01 -0.24 2.15
N GLU A 57 -15.61 0.05 3.40
CA GLU A 57 -14.21 0.37 3.70
C GLU A 57 -13.24 -0.81 3.55
N VAL A 58 -13.68 -2.05 3.81
CA VAL A 58 -12.86 -3.24 3.61
C VAL A 58 -12.70 -3.55 2.13
N MET A 59 -13.78 -3.42 1.36
CA MET A 59 -13.73 -3.56 -0.09
C MET A 59 -12.86 -2.49 -0.74
N GLU A 60 -12.99 -1.25 -0.29
CA GLU A 60 -12.19 -0.12 -0.73
C GLU A 60 -10.71 -0.30 -0.37
N ALA A 61 -10.40 -0.77 0.84
CA ALA A 61 -9.02 -1.06 1.24
C ALA A 61 -8.38 -2.15 0.35
N ASN A 62 -9.11 -3.23 0.06
CA ASN A 62 -8.65 -4.27 -0.86
C ASN A 62 -8.44 -3.74 -2.27
N TYR A 63 -9.36 -2.92 -2.78
CA TYR A 63 -9.23 -2.29 -4.09
C TYR A 63 -7.98 -1.40 -4.18
N LEU A 64 -7.81 -0.50 -3.21
CA LEU A 64 -6.68 0.43 -3.15
C LEU A 64 -5.34 -0.31 -2.96
N HIS A 65 -5.33 -1.42 -2.23
CA HIS A 65 -4.15 -2.28 -2.08
C HIS A 65 -3.74 -2.94 -3.42
N ASN A 66 -4.70 -3.44 -4.19
CA ASN A 66 -4.44 -3.98 -5.53
C ASN A 66 -3.94 -2.89 -6.47
N GLU A 67 -4.56 -1.71 -6.45
CA GLU A 67 -4.09 -0.55 -7.22
C GLU A 67 -2.65 -0.15 -6.87
N LEU A 68 -2.29 -0.13 -5.58
CA LEU A 68 -0.92 0.13 -5.13
C LEU A 68 0.04 -0.91 -5.72
N THR A 69 -0.36 -2.18 -5.75
CA THR A 69 0.45 -3.27 -6.32
C THR A 69 0.67 -3.09 -7.81
N ASP A 70 -0.39 -2.79 -8.56
CA ASP A 70 -0.31 -2.58 -10.01
C ASP A 70 0.53 -1.36 -10.37
N LYS A 71 0.34 -0.23 -9.67
CA LYS A 71 1.12 0.99 -9.87
C LYS A 71 2.59 0.77 -9.53
N THR A 72 2.88 0.03 -8.47
CA THR A 72 4.25 -0.36 -8.08
C THR A 72 4.91 -1.23 -9.15
N ASN A 73 4.21 -2.21 -9.70
CA ASN A 73 4.70 -3.03 -10.81
C ASN A 73 4.97 -2.18 -12.06
N GLY A 74 4.08 -1.22 -12.36
CA GLY A 74 4.27 -0.23 -13.42
C GLY A 74 5.53 0.62 -13.23
N LEU A 75 5.74 1.14 -12.02
CA LEU A 75 6.94 1.91 -11.67
C LEU A 75 8.22 1.11 -11.92
N ILE A 76 8.29 -0.13 -11.43
CA ILE A 76 9.47 -0.99 -11.62
C ILE A 76 9.71 -1.25 -13.11
N LYS A 77 8.65 -1.53 -13.87
CA LYS A 77 8.75 -1.75 -15.32
C LYS A 77 9.30 -0.54 -16.05
N PHE A 78 8.80 0.66 -15.77
CA PHE A 78 9.28 1.88 -16.41
C PHE A 78 10.71 2.21 -16.00
N TRP A 79 11.03 2.09 -14.71
CA TRP A 79 12.39 2.29 -14.22
C TRP A 79 13.40 1.36 -14.91
N ASN A 80 13.11 0.05 -14.95
CA ASN A 80 13.99 -0.94 -15.57
C ASN A 80 14.13 -0.78 -17.09
N SER A 81 13.22 -0.05 -17.74
CA SER A 81 13.28 0.25 -19.18
C SER A 81 13.88 1.62 -19.49
N GLY A 82 14.43 2.31 -18.48
CA GLY A 82 15.03 3.65 -18.64
C GLY A 82 14.00 4.77 -18.84
N LYS A 83 12.72 4.49 -18.61
CA LYS A 83 11.60 5.43 -18.75
C LYS A 83 11.37 6.20 -17.45
N GLU A 84 12.31 7.07 -17.11
CA GLU A 84 12.32 7.75 -15.82
C GLU A 84 11.10 8.66 -15.60
N SER A 85 10.63 9.35 -16.63
CA SER A 85 9.47 10.25 -16.53
C SER A 85 8.21 9.46 -16.19
N GLU A 86 7.95 8.36 -16.92
CA GLU A 86 6.81 7.49 -16.65
C GLU A 86 6.93 6.80 -15.27
N ALA A 87 8.14 6.46 -14.83
CA ALA A 87 8.36 5.93 -13.49
C ALA A 87 8.04 6.96 -12.38
N LYS A 88 8.40 8.23 -12.59
CA LYS A 88 8.05 9.34 -11.69
C LYS A 88 6.54 9.60 -11.66
N GLU A 89 5.86 9.52 -12.79
CA GLU A 89 4.39 9.60 -12.85
C GLU A 89 3.75 8.47 -12.03
N LYS A 90 4.22 7.22 -12.20
CA LYS A 90 3.75 6.10 -11.37
C LYS A 90 3.99 6.30 -9.89
N PHE A 91 5.09 6.94 -9.51
CA PHE A 91 5.32 7.27 -8.11
C PHE A 91 4.31 8.26 -7.55
N LEU A 92 3.94 9.29 -8.30
CA LEU A 92 2.88 10.23 -7.88
C LEU A 92 1.54 9.52 -7.73
N GLU A 93 1.21 8.60 -8.64
CA GLU A 93 0.00 7.76 -8.51
C GLU A 93 0.06 6.88 -7.24
N ILE A 94 1.22 6.29 -6.92
CA ILE A 94 1.43 5.50 -5.70
C ILE A 94 1.25 6.35 -4.44
N GLU A 95 1.80 7.56 -4.41
CA GLU A 95 1.67 8.48 -3.27
C GLU A 95 0.19 8.82 -3.03
N SER A 96 -0.54 9.20 -4.08
CA SER A 96 -1.97 9.52 -3.99
C SER A 96 -2.81 8.32 -3.56
N THR A 97 -2.55 7.13 -4.12
CA THR A 97 -3.30 5.91 -3.78
C THR A 97 -3.00 5.47 -2.35
N GLY A 98 -1.75 5.63 -1.91
CA GLY A 98 -1.33 5.34 -0.54
C GLY A 98 -2.02 6.24 0.49
N GLU A 99 -2.19 7.52 0.17
CA GLU A 99 -2.95 8.45 1.02
C GLU A 99 -4.42 8.05 1.14
N GLN A 100 -5.07 7.70 0.02
CA GLN A 100 -6.44 7.19 0.02
C GLN A 100 -6.57 5.91 0.86
N PHE A 101 -5.64 4.97 0.69
CA PHE A 101 -5.60 3.74 1.46
C PHE A 101 -5.50 4.01 2.98
N MET A 102 -4.65 4.96 3.37
CA MET A 102 -4.46 5.35 4.77
C MET A 102 -5.68 6.05 5.38
N ASP A 103 -6.41 6.84 4.60
CA ASP A 103 -7.69 7.41 5.02
C ASP A 103 -8.73 6.30 5.25
N THR A 104 -8.86 5.37 4.29
CA THR A 104 -9.77 4.22 4.40
C THR A 104 -9.48 3.38 5.64
N LEU A 105 -8.20 3.10 5.93
CA LEU A 105 -7.82 2.41 7.17
C LEU A 105 -8.21 3.20 8.42
N SER A 106 -8.10 4.53 8.39
CA SER A 106 -8.45 5.38 9.52
C SER A 106 -9.97 5.46 9.74
N ARG A 107 -10.77 5.45 8.67
CA ARG A 107 -12.23 5.34 8.74
C ARG A 107 -12.65 3.98 9.30
N LEU A 108 -12.00 2.91 8.83
CA LEU A 108 -12.26 1.55 9.29
C LEU A 108 -11.92 1.37 10.79
N GLU A 109 -10.77 1.88 11.24
CA GLU A 109 -10.40 1.87 12.66
C GLU A 109 -11.44 2.59 13.53
N LYS A 110 -11.86 3.80 13.13
CA LYS A 110 -12.91 4.56 13.86
C LYS A 110 -14.22 3.78 13.94
N ARG A 111 -14.64 3.14 12.85
CA ARG A 111 -15.85 2.31 12.82
C ARG A 111 -15.74 1.12 13.78
N MET A 112 -14.56 0.54 13.92
CA MET A 112 -14.32 -0.60 14.81
C MET A 112 -14.22 -0.22 16.28
N VAL A 113 -13.69 0.97 16.60
CA VAL A 113 -13.66 1.50 17.98
C VAL A 113 -15.05 1.90 18.46
N ASN A 114 -15.94 2.30 17.55
CA ASN A 114 -17.32 2.69 17.84
C ASN A 114 -18.34 1.53 17.80
N ARG A 115 -17.88 0.28 17.62
CA ARG A 115 -18.71 -0.94 17.69
C ARG A 115 -18.56 -1.62 19.05
#